data_AF-A0A2V5QB32-F1
#
_entry.id   AF-A0A2V5QB32-F1
#
_cell.length_a   1.000
_cell.length_b   1.000
_cell.length_c   1.000
_cell.angle_alpha   90.00
_cell.angle_beta   90.00
_cell.angle_gamma   90.00
#
_symmetry.space_group_name_H-M   'P 1'
#
loop_
_entity.id
_entity.type
_entity.pdbx_description
1 polymer ?
#
loop_
_entity_poly.entity_id
_entity_poly.type
_entity_poly.pdbx_seq_one_letter_code
_entity_poly.pdbx_strand_id
1 'polypeptide(L)'
;MHNNIESHLIEKRVFKPPQDFAKKSRIKNLDQYRRMYRESINQPAKFWAREASELVWRAPWKKVLEWKAPFAEWFVGGKLNISENCLDRHLTGPRRNKAAILWEGEPGDKRTLTYQQLHHEACRFANVLKRNKIKKGDRVIIYLP
;
A
#
# COMPACT_ATOMS: atom_id res chain seq x y z
N MET A 1 45.26 25.22 12.00
CA MET A 1 43.94 25.84 12.25
C MET A 1 42.94 25.13 11.38
N HIS A 2 41.93 24.52 12.01
CA HIS A 2 40.84 23.79 11.36
C HIS A 2 39.97 24.76 10.56
N ASN A 3 39.74 24.48 9.27
CA ASN A 3 38.67 25.06 8.48
C ASN A 3 37.95 23.93 7.72
N ASN A 4 37.16 23.13 8.44
CA ASN A 4 36.32 22.06 7.89
C ASN A 4 34.82 22.44 7.90
N ILE A 5 34.51 23.68 7.52
CA ILE A 5 33.11 24.07 7.30
C ILE A 5 32.96 24.46 5.82
N GLU A 6 32.67 23.46 4.98
CA GLU A 6 32.14 23.68 3.64
C GLU A 6 30.64 23.96 3.75
N SER A 7 30.24 25.19 3.44
CA SER A 7 28.83 25.59 3.38
C SER A 7 28.16 25.00 2.13
N HIS A 8 27.38 23.93 2.30
CA HIS A 8 26.58 23.26 1.26
C HIS A 8 25.33 24.05 0.83
N LEU A 9 25.45 25.34 0.49
CA LEU A 9 24.28 26.11 0.08
C LEU A 9 23.71 25.66 -1.29
N ILE A 10 24.46 24.90 -2.09
CA ILE A 10 23.97 24.23 -3.31
C ILE A 10 24.63 22.86 -3.45
N GLU A 11 23.94 21.81 -3.00
CA GLU A 11 24.38 20.42 -3.10
C GLU A 11 24.05 19.84 -4.50
N LYS A 12 25.06 19.54 -5.32
CA LYS A 12 24.91 19.03 -6.70
C LYS A 12 25.32 17.56 -6.86
N ARG A 13 25.78 16.88 -5.80
CA ARG A 13 26.21 15.48 -5.90
C ARG A 13 25.02 14.57 -6.16
N VAL A 14 25.21 13.63 -7.08
CA VAL A 14 24.23 12.58 -7.39
C VAL A 14 24.75 11.26 -6.86
N PHE A 15 24.06 10.71 -5.87
CA PHE A 15 24.38 9.41 -5.28
C PHE A 15 23.61 8.31 -6.00
N LYS A 16 24.33 7.52 -6.80
CA LYS A 16 23.74 6.36 -7.49
C LYS A 16 23.50 5.23 -6.49
N PRO A 17 22.40 4.46 -6.63
CA PRO A 17 22.20 3.28 -5.80
C PRO A 17 23.32 2.26 -6.06
N PRO A 18 23.76 1.53 -5.03
CA PRO A 18 24.67 0.40 -5.21
C PRO A 18 24.11 -0.60 -6.23
N GLN A 19 24.98 -1.18 -7.08
CA GLN A 19 24.54 -2.05 -8.17
C GLN A 19 23.76 -3.28 -7.68
N ASP A 20 24.19 -3.88 -6.57
CA ASP A 20 23.55 -5.07 -6.02
C ASP A 20 22.16 -4.78 -5.45
N PHE A 21 21.94 -3.56 -4.94
CA PHE A 21 20.62 -3.11 -4.54
C PHE A 21 19.71 -2.88 -5.77
N ALA A 22 20.22 -2.18 -6.79
CA ALA A 22 19.48 -1.90 -8.03
C ALA A 22 19.07 -3.19 -8.78
N LYS A 23 19.87 -4.26 -8.71
CA LYS A 23 19.51 -5.57 -9.28
C LYS A 23 18.31 -6.21 -8.58
N LYS A 24 18.13 -5.98 -7.27
CA LYS A 24 17.05 -6.58 -6.45
C LYS A 24 15.79 -5.73 -6.36
N SER A 25 15.86 -4.44 -6.72
CA SER A 25 14.72 -3.53 -6.66
C SER A 25 13.64 -3.86 -7.70
N ARG A 26 12.41 -3.36 -7.49
CA ARG A 26 11.32 -3.49 -8.49
C ARG A 26 11.59 -2.67 -9.75
N ILE A 27 12.17 -1.49 -9.59
CA ILE A 27 12.58 -0.59 -10.68
C ILE A 27 14.11 -0.54 -10.70
N LYS A 28 14.70 -1.06 -11.77
CA LYS A 28 16.14 -1.35 -11.87
C LYS A 28 16.99 -0.12 -12.13
N ASN A 29 16.45 0.86 -12.86
CA ASN A 29 17.18 2.06 -13.24
C ASN A 29 16.24 3.23 -13.59
N LEU A 30 16.83 4.40 -13.82
CA LEU A 30 16.10 5.63 -14.11
C LEU A 30 15.36 5.58 -15.45
N ASP A 31 15.88 4.86 -16.44
CA ASP A 31 15.23 4.75 -17.75
C ASP A 31 13.96 3.91 -17.70
N GLN A 32 13.96 2.82 -16.91
CA GLN A 32 12.77 2.05 -16.62
C GLN A 32 11.72 2.93 -15.91
N TYR A 33 12.13 3.69 -14.90
CA TYR A 33 11.25 4.64 -14.22
C TYR A 33 10.64 5.65 -15.21
N ARG A 34 11.47 6.33 -16.01
CA ARG A 34 11.02 7.34 -16.98
C ARG A 34 10.07 6.75 -18.02
N ARG A 35 10.26 5.49 -18.41
CA ARG A 35 9.33 4.79 -19.31
C ARG A 35 7.98 4.54 -18.63
N MET A 36 7.98 3.98 -17.42
CA MET A 36 6.76 3.74 -16.64
C MET A 36 6.00 5.03 -16.36
N TYR A 37 6.71 6.09 -15.96
CA TYR A 37 6.14 7.41 -15.72
C TYR A 37 5.50 8.00 -16.98
N ARG A 38 6.18 7.93 -18.14
CA ARG A 38 5.59 8.38 -19.40
C ARG A 38 4.35 7.57 -19.77
N GLU A 39 4.34 6.26 -19.54
CA GLU A 39 3.17 5.42 -19.77
C GLU A 39 2.01 5.81 -18.83
N SER A 40 2.28 6.07 -17.54
CA SER A 40 1.24 6.44 -16.57
C SER A 40 0.56 7.77 -16.88
N ILE A 41 1.27 8.70 -17.52
CA ILE A 41 0.73 10.00 -17.93
C ILE A 41 0.06 9.94 -19.30
N ASN A 42 0.73 9.33 -20.30
CA ASN A 42 0.26 9.34 -21.68
C ASN A 42 -0.80 8.27 -21.96
N GLN A 43 -0.79 7.17 -21.20
CA GLN A 43 -1.73 6.04 -21.35
C GLN A 43 -2.23 5.57 -19.97
N PRO A 44 -2.87 6.46 -19.17
CA PRO A 44 -3.21 6.19 -17.78
C PRO A 44 -4.13 4.99 -17.62
N ALA A 45 -5.13 4.83 -18.49
CA ALA A 45 -6.05 3.69 -18.42
C ALA A 45 -5.34 2.34 -18.58
N LYS A 46 -4.36 2.26 -19.49
CA LYS A 46 -3.58 1.04 -19.72
C LYS A 46 -2.64 0.75 -18.55
N PHE A 47 -1.91 1.76 -18.10
CA PHE A 47 -0.98 1.64 -16.98
C PHE A 47 -1.72 1.22 -15.71
N TRP A 48 -2.73 1.99 -15.30
CA TRP A 48 -3.44 1.74 -14.04
C TRP A 48 -4.31 0.50 -14.06
N ALA A 49 -4.83 0.05 -15.21
CA ALA A 49 -5.48 -1.25 -15.31
C ALA A 49 -4.51 -2.40 -14.97
N ARG A 50 -3.26 -2.31 -15.44
CA ARG A 50 -2.22 -3.32 -15.18
C ARG A 50 -1.81 -3.30 -13.70
N GLU A 51 -1.57 -2.13 -13.12
CA GLU A 51 -1.16 -2.07 -11.71
C GLU A 51 -2.31 -2.48 -10.77
N ALA A 52 -3.55 -2.10 -11.08
CA ALA A 52 -4.71 -2.43 -10.25
C ALA A 52 -5.12 -3.91 -10.32
N SER A 53 -4.74 -4.64 -11.37
CA SER A 53 -5.05 -6.07 -11.51
C SER A 53 -4.27 -6.95 -10.52
N GLU A 54 -3.22 -6.42 -9.87
CA GLU A 54 -2.53 -7.12 -8.78
C GLU A 54 -3.37 -7.25 -7.50
N LEU A 55 -4.45 -6.47 -7.39
CA LEU A 55 -5.39 -6.55 -6.27
C LEU A 55 -6.42 -7.65 -6.48
N VAL A 56 -6.99 -8.13 -5.38
CA VAL A 56 -8.13 -9.04 -5.40
C VAL A 56 -9.40 -8.23 -5.55
N TRP A 57 -10.07 -8.41 -6.69
CA TRP A 57 -11.36 -7.79 -7.00
C TRP A 57 -12.46 -8.82 -6.89
N ARG A 58 -13.53 -8.49 -6.16
CA ARG A 58 -14.77 -9.27 -6.10
C ARG A 58 -15.60 -9.12 -7.37
N ALA A 59 -15.51 -7.96 -8.01
CA ALA A 59 -16.05 -7.73 -9.34
C ALA A 59 -15.07 -6.83 -10.13
N PRO A 60 -14.75 -7.17 -11.38
CA PRO A 60 -13.88 -6.35 -12.21
C PRO A 60 -14.53 -5.00 -12.50
N TRP A 61 -13.70 -3.98 -12.71
CA TRP A 61 -14.17 -2.68 -13.17
C TRP A 61 -14.55 -2.72 -14.65
N LYS A 62 -15.44 -1.81 -15.06
CA LYS A 62 -15.82 -1.62 -16.47
C LYS A 62 -14.99 -0.53 -17.14
N LYS A 63 -14.55 0.45 -16.37
CA LYS A 63 -13.79 1.61 -16.86
C LYS A 63 -12.74 2.01 -15.83
N VAL A 64 -11.52 2.26 -16.27
CA VAL A 64 -10.39 2.57 -15.37
C VAL A 64 -10.50 3.98 -14.80
N LEU A 65 -10.85 4.94 -15.65
CA LEU A 65 -10.98 6.35 -15.27
C LEU A 65 -12.13 6.99 -16.04
N GLU A 66 -13.06 7.58 -15.31
CA GLU A 66 -14.01 8.57 -15.81
C GLU A 66 -13.73 9.90 -15.14
N TRP A 67 -13.42 10.93 -15.92
CA TRP A 67 -13.06 12.23 -15.38
C TRP A 67 -13.94 13.32 -15.98
N LYS A 68 -14.75 13.94 -15.12
CA LYS A 68 -15.51 15.16 -15.40
C LYS A 68 -15.07 16.19 -14.37
N ALA A 69 -14.04 16.97 -14.72
CA ALA A 69 -13.41 17.91 -13.79
C ALA A 69 -14.46 18.76 -13.05
N PRO A 70 -14.36 18.90 -11.71
CA PRO A 70 -13.24 18.47 -10.85
C PRO A 70 -13.30 17.00 -10.38
N PHE A 71 -14.33 16.24 -10.75
CA PHE A 71 -14.60 14.90 -10.20
C PHE A 71 -13.98 13.79 -11.06
N ALA A 72 -13.12 12.98 -10.44
CA ALA A 72 -12.51 11.80 -11.05
C ALA A 72 -13.00 10.53 -10.36
N GLU A 73 -13.53 9.61 -11.15
CA GLU A 73 -13.95 8.28 -10.71
C GLU A 73 -13.00 7.22 -11.27
N TRP A 74 -12.36 6.48 -10.38
CA TRP A 74 -11.42 5.42 -10.72
C TRP A 74 -12.06 4.05 -10.56
N PHE A 75 -11.76 3.14 -11.48
CA PHE A 75 -12.19 1.73 -11.48
C PHE A 75 -13.72 1.58 -11.35
N VAL A 76 -14.46 2.34 -12.17
CA VAL A 76 -15.92 2.41 -12.16
C VAL A 76 -16.53 1.02 -12.31
N GLY A 77 -17.45 0.70 -11.41
CA GLY A 77 -18.13 -0.60 -11.32
C GLY A 77 -17.32 -1.70 -10.63
N GLY A 78 -16.03 -1.46 -10.36
CA GLY A 78 -15.18 -2.40 -9.63
C GLY A 78 -15.63 -2.54 -8.18
N LYS A 79 -15.56 -3.77 -7.65
CA LYS A 79 -15.86 -4.04 -6.24
C LYS A 79 -14.70 -4.78 -5.61
N LEU A 80 -14.21 -4.28 -4.49
CA LEU A 80 -13.21 -4.93 -3.65
C LEU A 80 -13.54 -4.73 -2.18
N ASN A 81 -12.85 -5.49 -1.34
CA ASN A 81 -12.80 -5.24 0.09
C ASN A 81 -11.33 -5.01 0.50
N ILE A 82 -11.08 -3.96 1.28
CA ILE A 82 -9.71 -3.59 1.67
C ILE A 82 -9.12 -4.59 2.66
N SER A 83 -9.89 -5.06 3.64
CA SER A 83 -9.39 -6.06 4.60
C SER A 83 -9.05 -7.37 3.90
N GLU A 84 -9.80 -7.75 2.87
CA GLU A 84 -9.49 -8.94 2.06
C GLU A 84 -8.14 -8.83 1.34
N ASN A 85 -7.82 -7.65 0.80
CA ASN A 85 -6.53 -7.38 0.17
C ASN A 85 -5.39 -7.25 1.20
N CYS A 86 -5.68 -6.80 2.41
CA CYS A 86 -4.67 -6.64 3.46
C CYS A 86 -4.41 -7.92 4.27
N LEU A 87 -5.41 -8.79 4.44
CA LEU A 87 -5.39 -9.92 5.37
C LEU A 87 -5.79 -11.23 4.68
N ASP A 88 -7.04 -11.36 4.23
CA ASP A 88 -7.65 -12.63 3.82
C ASP A 88 -6.88 -13.32 2.69
N ARG A 89 -6.43 -12.57 1.68
CA ARG A 89 -5.65 -13.12 0.54
C ARG A 89 -4.32 -13.76 0.97
N HIS A 90 -3.84 -13.48 2.17
CA HIS A 90 -2.59 -14.02 2.70
C HIS A 90 -2.80 -15.30 3.53
N LEU A 91 -4.05 -15.68 3.82
CA LEU A 91 -4.37 -16.81 4.70
C LEU A 91 -4.33 -18.18 4.01
N THR A 92 -4.51 -18.23 2.69
CA THR A 92 -4.60 -19.49 1.94
C THR A 92 -3.24 -20.08 1.54
N GLY A 93 -2.16 -19.33 1.72
CA GLY A 93 -0.82 -19.71 1.27
C GLY A 93 0.25 -19.70 2.37
N PRO A 94 1.54 -19.76 1.99
CA PRO A 94 2.65 -19.83 2.94
C PRO A 94 2.78 -18.59 3.84
N ARG A 95 2.08 -17.49 3.50
CA ARG A 95 2.06 -16.27 4.30
C ARG A 95 1.13 -16.33 5.51
N ARG A 96 0.29 -17.36 5.65
CA ARG A 96 -0.67 -17.50 6.76
C ARG A 96 -0.03 -17.27 8.14
N ASN A 97 1.12 -17.92 8.38
CA ASN A 97 1.89 -17.83 9.63
C ASN A 97 3.05 -16.83 9.56
N LYS A 98 3.17 -16.07 8.46
CA LYS A 98 4.16 -15.00 8.36
C LYS A 98 3.75 -13.86 9.30
N ALA A 99 4.73 -13.26 9.98
CA ALA A 99 4.54 -12.03 10.74
C ALA A 99 3.92 -10.93 9.83
N ALA A 100 2.78 -10.41 10.25
CA ALA A 100 2.07 -9.30 9.62
C ALA A 100 2.35 -7.98 10.35
N ILE A 101 2.33 -8.02 11.69
CA ILE A 101 2.72 -6.89 12.53
C ILE A 101 3.81 -7.36 13.50
N LEU A 102 4.91 -6.61 13.54
CA LEU A 102 5.89 -6.63 14.62
C LEU A 102 5.61 -5.37 15.43
N TRP A 103 4.98 -5.53 16.58
CA TRP A 103 4.61 -4.44 17.48
C TRP A 103 5.65 -4.36 18.60
N GLU A 104 6.13 -3.14 18.85
CA GLU A 104 7.04 -2.80 19.94
C GLU A 104 6.42 -1.63 20.70
N GLY A 105 6.10 -1.84 21.98
CA GLY A 105 5.56 -0.84 22.88
C GLY A 105 6.61 -0.31 23.85
N GLU A 106 6.33 0.80 24.51
CA GLU A 106 7.14 1.33 25.60
C GLU A 106 6.72 0.67 26.92
N PRO A 107 7.63 0.10 27.75
CA PRO A 107 9.09 0.28 27.82
C PRO A 107 9.93 -0.85 27.17
N GLY A 108 9.42 -1.52 26.13
CA GLY A 108 10.11 -2.61 25.42
C GLY A 108 9.26 -3.85 25.15
N ASP A 109 7.94 -3.79 25.39
CA ASP A 109 7.02 -4.90 25.11
C ASP A 109 7.03 -5.25 23.63
N LYS A 110 7.10 -6.55 23.29
CA LYS A 110 7.11 -7.01 21.90
C LYS A 110 5.99 -7.99 21.66
N ARG A 111 5.28 -7.81 20.55
CA ARG A 111 4.26 -8.74 20.07
C ARG A 111 4.41 -8.94 18.58
N THR A 112 4.40 -10.20 18.16
CA THR A 112 4.32 -10.56 16.75
C THR A 112 2.93 -11.10 16.49
N LEU A 113 2.22 -10.47 15.55
CA LEU A 113 0.94 -10.98 15.03
C LEU A 113 1.19 -11.53 13.63
N THR A 114 0.92 -12.83 13.44
CA THR A 114 0.87 -13.43 12.12
C THR A 114 -0.35 -12.94 11.33
N TYR A 115 -0.38 -13.13 10.01
CA TYR A 115 -1.58 -12.81 9.21
C TYR A 115 -2.83 -13.51 9.74
N GLN A 116 -2.74 -14.78 10.15
CA GLN A 116 -3.86 -15.50 10.73
C GLN A 116 -4.35 -14.88 12.05
N GLN A 117 -3.43 -14.53 12.95
CA GLN A 117 -3.77 -13.91 14.24
C GLN A 117 -4.39 -12.53 14.04
N LEU A 118 -3.79 -11.71 13.19
CA LEU A 118 -4.30 -10.38 12.88
C LEU A 118 -5.68 -10.43 12.22
N HIS A 119 -5.91 -11.38 11.30
CA HIS A 119 -7.22 -11.63 10.72
C HIS A 119 -8.26 -12.00 11.80
N HIS A 120 -7.90 -12.90 12.72
CA HIS A 120 -8.81 -13.28 13.81
C HIS A 120 -9.19 -12.07 14.67
N GLU A 121 -8.22 -11.25 15.08
CA GLU A 121 -8.45 -10.03 15.87
C GLU A 121 -9.31 -9.01 15.12
N ALA A 122 -9.05 -8.79 13.84
CA ALA A 122 -9.85 -7.91 12.99
C ALA A 122 -11.30 -8.40 12.84
N CYS A 123 -11.51 -9.71 12.62
CA CYS A 123 -12.84 -10.30 12.55
C CYS A 123 -13.60 -10.19 13.88
N ARG A 124 -12.90 -10.40 15.00
CA ARG A 124 -13.48 -10.26 16.34
C ARG A 124 -14.01 -8.84 16.55
N PHE A 125 -13.20 -7.82 16.25
CA PHE A 125 -13.62 -6.43 16.37
C PHE A 125 -14.72 -6.06 15.37
N ALA A 126 -14.65 -6.56 14.13
CA ALA A 126 -15.71 -6.36 13.13
C ALA A 126 -17.07 -6.91 13.61
N ASN A 127 -17.08 -8.04 14.33
CA ASN A 127 -18.30 -8.59 14.92
C ASN A 127 -18.82 -7.74 16.09
N VAL A 128 -17.95 -7.10 16.87
CA VAL A 128 -18.35 -6.10 17.87
C VAL A 128 -19.04 -4.91 17.20
N LEU A 129 -18.48 -4.38 16.11
CA LEU A 129 -19.11 -3.27 15.37
C LEU A 129 -20.48 -3.68 14.79
N LYS A 130 -20.60 -4.88 14.22
CA LYS A 130 -21.88 -5.42 13.73
C LYS A 130 -22.91 -5.55 14.85
N ARG A 131 -22.51 -6.03 16.03
CA ARG A 131 -23.39 -6.13 17.21
C ARG A 131 -23.91 -4.75 17.65
N ASN A 132 -23.08 -3.71 17.49
CA ASN A 132 -23.46 -2.32 17.71
C ASN A 132 -24.20 -1.68 16.50
N LYS A 133 -24.70 -2.51 15.58
CA LYS A 133 -25.54 -2.12 14.43
C LYS A 133 -24.87 -1.19 13.42
N ILE A 134 -23.53 -1.13 13.39
CA ILE A 134 -22.76 -0.39 12.38
C ILE A 134 -22.99 -1.03 11.00
N LYS A 135 -23.30 -0.19 10.00
CA LYS A 135 -23.58 -0.56 8.62
C LYS A 135 -22.61 0.08 7.65
N LYS A 136 -22.64 -0.39 6.40
CA LYS A 136 -21.89 0.24 5.30
C LYS A 136 -22.32 1.69 5.15
N GLY A 137 -21.37 2.61 5.20
CA GLY A 137 -21.59 4.06 5.10
C GLY A 137 -21.57 4.79 6.45
N ASP A 138 -21.66 4.04 7.57
CA ASP A 138 -21.53 4.64 8.89
C ASP A 138 -20.08 5.03 9.17
N ARG A 139 -19.91 6.06 10.00
CA ARG A 139 -18.60 6.58 10.42
C ARG A 139 -18.27 6.06 11.82
N VAL A 140 -17.06 5.54 11.99
CA VAL A 140 -16.53 5.10 13.29
C VAL A 140 -15.29 5.94 13.58
N ILE A 141 -15.28 6.63 14.72
CA ILE A 141 -14.12 7.38 15.19
C ILE A 141 -13.20 6.41 15.93
N ILE A 142 -11.91 6.44 15.60
CA ILE A 142 -10.88 5.62 16.24
C ILE A 142 -9.94 6.57 16.96
N TYR A 143 -9.90 6.48 18.28
CA TYR A 143 -8.94 7.19 19.12
C TYR A 143 -8.07 6.16 19.83
N LEU A 144 -6.92 5.87 19.24
CA LEU A 144 -5.95 4.90 19.72
C LEU A 144 -4.61 5.61 19.99
N PRO A 145 -3.81 5.11 20.94
CA PRO A 145 -2.46 5.61 21.20
C PRO A 145 -1.49 5.31 20.06
#